data_AF-A0A1E4T1M5-F1
#
_entry.id   AF-A0A1E4T1M5-F1
#
_cell.length_a   1.000
_cell.length_b   1.000
_cell.length_c   1.000
_cell.angle_alpha   90.00
_cell.angle_beta   90.00
_cell.angle_gamma   90.00
#
_symmetry.space_group_name_H-M   'P 1'
#
loop_
_entity.id
_entity.type
_entity.pdbx_description
1 polymer ?
#
loop_
_entity_poly.entity_id
_entity_poly.type
_entity_poly.pdbx_seq_one_letter_code
_entity_poly.pdbx_strand_id
1 'polypeptide(L)'
;KKPMTTIQRKAHNKIERKYRININSKIASLQKLVPWMSNENVAFEVDSTSKEESELIQSCGKDGKRLNKSMILDVVTKYLVHLKDENDKHIKRIVEME
;
A
#
# COMPACT_ATOMS: atom_id res chain seq x y z
N LYS A 1 -6.77 5.65 -36.65
CA LYS A 1 -6.34 4.56 -35.72
C LYS A 1 -7.30 3.38 -35.90
N LYS A 2 -6.82 2.18 -36.26
CA LYS A 2 -7.68 0.99 -36.37
C LYS A 2 -8.19 0.60 -34.96
N PRO A 3 -9.49 0.31 -34.78
CA PRO A 3 -10.02 -0.11 -33.50
C PRO A 3 -9.49 -1.50 -33.12
N MET A 4 -9.19 -1.72 -31.84
CA MET A 4 -8.76 -3.03 -31.34
C MET A 4 -9.87 -4.08 -31.50
N THR A 5 -9.47 -5.26 -31.94
CA THR A 5 -10.35 -6.44 -31.98
C THR A 5 -10.79 -6.82 -30.56
N THR A 6 -11.88 -7.58 -30.45
CA THR A 6 -12.40 -8.07 -29.17
C THR A 6 -11.38 -8.90 -28.40
N ILE A 7 -10.61 -9.74 -29.10
CA ILE A 7 -9.52 -10.55 -28.52
C ILE A 7 -8.40 -9.65 -27.99
N GLN A 8 -7.96 -8.68 -28.78
CA GLN A 8 -6.94 -7.71 -28.35
C GLN A 8 -7.40 -6.93 -27.11
N ARG A 9 -8.68 -6.52 -27.08
CA ARG A 9 -9.26 -5.79 -25.94
C ARG A 9 -9.30 -6.62 -24.67
N LYS A 10 -9.70 -7.89 -24.76
CA LYS A 10 -9.68 -8.83 -23.63
C LYS A 10 -8.27 -9.03 -23.10
N ALA A 11 -7.30 -9.26 -23.98
CA ALA A 11 -5.90 -9.43 -23.60
C ALA A 11 -5.34 -8.18 -22.92
N HIS A 12 -5.57 -7.01 -23.50
CA HIS A 12 -5.16 -5.72 -22.92
C HIS A 12 -5.77 -5.50 -21.53
N ASN A 13 -7.08 -5.71 -21.37
CA ASN A 13 -7.75 -5.56 -20.08
C ASN A 13 -7.20 -6.51 -19.02
N LYS A 14 -6.80 -7.74 -19.41
CA LYS A 14 -6.17 -8.70 -18.49
C LYS A 14 -4.80 -8.22 -18.03
N ILE A 15 -3.97 -7.73 -18.96
CA ILE A 15 -2.64 -7.19 -18.66
C ILE A 15 -2.76 -5.96 -17.75
N GLU A 16 -3.62 -5.02 -18.12
CA GLU A 16 -3.85 -3.78 -17.40
C GLU A 16 -4.43 -4.04 -15.99
N ARG A 17 -5.35 -5.01 -15.84
CA ARG A 17 -5.82 -5.43 -14.50
C ARG A 17 -4.65 -5.95 -13.65
N LYS A 18 -3.80 -6.83 -14.20
CA LYS A 18 -2.63 -7.37 -13.48
C LYS A 18 -1.67 -6.25 -13.06
N TYR A 19 -1.45 -5.26 -13.93
CA TYR A 19 -0.62 -4.09 -13.63
C TYR A 19 -1.19 -3.26 -12.46
N ARG A 20 -2.50 -2.94 -12.50
CA ARG A 20 -3.16 -2.21 -11.40
C ARG A 20 -3.13 -2.96 -10.07
N ILE A 21 -3.37 -4.27 -10.09
CA ILE A 21 -3.28 -5.10 -8.89
C ILE A 21 -1.87 -5.04 -8.31
N ASN A 22 -0.83 -5.22 -9.14
CA ASN A 22 0.56 -5.14 -8.68
C ASN A 22 0.87 -3.80 -7.99
N ILE A 23 0.50 -2.67 -8.62
CA ILE A 23 0.70 -1.34 -8.01
C ILE A 23 -0.05 -1.23 -6.69
N ASN A 24 -1.33 -1.61 -6.66
CA ASN A 24 -2.14 -1.53 -5.45
C ASN A 24 -1.54 -2.38 -4.32
N SER A 25 -1.15 -3.62 -4.61
CA SER A 25 -0.51 -4.50 -3.62
C SER A 25 0.76 -3.89 -3.05
N LYS A 26 1.61 -3.27 -3.90
CA LYS A 26 2.81 -2.57 -3.41
C LYS A 26 2.49 -1.39 -2.50
N ILE A 27 1.48 -0.58 -2.83
CA ILE A 27 1.05 0.54 -1.99
C ILE A 27 0.50 0.03 -0.65
N ALA A 28 -0.28 -1.05 -0.65
CA ALA A 28 -0.77 -1.67 0.59
C ALA A 28 0.40 -2.21 1.45
N SER A 29 1.40 -2.85 0.83
CA SER A 29 2.60 -3.28 1.55
C SER A 29 3.35 -2.11 2.20
N LEU A 30 3.45 -0.95 1.53
CA LEU A 30 4.08 0.23 2.11
C LEU A 30 3.32 0.76 3.34
N GLN A 31 1.99 0.73 3.33
CA GLN A 31 1.17 1.11 4.48
C GLN A 31 1.45 0.23 5.70
N LYS A 32 1.64 -1.08 5.50
CA LYS A 32 1.96 -2.02 6.59
C LYS A 32 3.33 -1.78 7.25
N LEU A 33 4.27 -1.12 6.55
CA LEU A 33 5.59 -0.78 7.10
C LEU A 33 5.55 0.41 8.06
N VAL A 34 4.48 1.22 8.02
CA VAL A 34 4.33 2.38 8.89
C VAL A 34 3.57 1.97 10.15
N PRO A 35 4.17 2.08 11.36
CA PRO A 35 3.61 1.48 12.58
C PRO A 35 2.16 1.87 12.88
N TRP A 36 1.86 3.17 12.83
CA TRP A 36 0.52 3.68 13.16
C TRP A 36 -0.51 3.49 12.05
N MET A 37 -0.08 3.26 10.80
CA MET A 37 -1.01 2.99 9.71
C MET A 37 -1.32 1.51 9.56
N SER A 38 -0.47 0.61 10.06
CA SER A 38 -0.50 -0.84 9.79
C SER A 38 -1.85 -1.53 10.05
N ASN A 39 -2.64 -1.03 11.00
CA ASN A 39 -3.95 -1.58 11.37
C ASN A 39 -5.13 -0.99 10.57
N GLU A 40 -4.87 -0.02 9.69
CA GLU A 40 -5.91 0.64 8.90
C GLU A 40 -6.17 -0.09 7.58
N ASN A 41 -7.45 -0.12 7.17
CA ASN A 41 -7.86 -0.70 5.89
C ASN A 41 -7.60 0.26 4.73
N VAL A 42 -7.17 -0.25 3.58
CA VAL A 42 -6.92 0.58 2.38
C VAL A 42 -8.14 0.66 1.46
N ALA A 43 -8.31 1.79 0.78
CA ALA A 43 -9.49 2.05 -0.06
C ALA A 43 -9.55 1.21 -1.36
N PHE A 44 -8.45 0.54 -1.71
CA PHE A 44 -8.23 -0.05 -3.03
C PHE A 44 -7.79 -1.53 -2.97
N GLU A 45 -7.88 -2.15 -1.79
CA GLU A 45 -7.67 -3.60 -1.68
C GLU A 45 -8.78 -4.28 -2.45
N VAL A 46 -8.40 -4.91 -3.56
CA VAL A 46 -9.28 -5.81 -4.29
C VAL A 46 -8.97 -7.18 -3.74
N ASP A 47 -9.76 -7.57 -2.75
CA ASP A 47 -9.69 -8.88 -2.10
C ASP A 47 -9.68 -9.93 -3.22
N SER A 48 -8.54 -10.60 -3.40
CA SER A 48 -8.39 -11.71 -4.33
C SER A 48 -8.76 -13.03 -3.66
N THR A 49 -9.17 -12.95 -2.40
CA THR A 49 -9.60 -14.01 -1.51
C THR A 49 -11.12 -13.92 -1.34
N SER A 50 -11.74 -15.09 -1.30
CA SER A 50 -13.18 -15.36 -1.25
C SER A 50 -13.98 -14.37 -0.40
N LYS A 51 -15.15 -13.97 -0.91
CA LYS A 51 -16.09 -12.99 -0.32
C LYS A 51 -16.43 -13.20 1.18
N GLU A 52 -16.17 -14.37 1.74
CA GLU A 52 -16.56 -14.77 3.09
C GLU A 52 -15.58 -14.28 4.18
N GLU A 53 -14.30 -14.06 3.86
CA GLU A 53 -13.32 -13.53 4.84
C GLU A 53 -13.36 -12.00 4.97
N SER A 54 -13.83 -11.32 3.92
CA SER A 54 -13.96 -9.86 3.86
C SER A 54 -15.00 -9.33 4.85
N GLU A 55 -16.06 -10.09 5.12
CA GLU A 55 -17.13 -9.68 6.06
C GLU A 55 -16.68 -9.72 7.52
N LEU A 56 -15.76 -10.62 7.89
CA LEU A 56 -15.23 -10.72 9.25
C LEU A 56 -14.32 -9.54 9.59
N ILE A 57 -13.46 -9.12 8.66
CA ILE A 57 -12.53 -7.98 8.84
C ILE A 57 -13.28 -6.64 8.84
N GLN A 58 -14.41 -6.56 8.12
CA GLN A 58 -15.24 -5.36 8.05
C GLN A 58 -15.93 -4.99 9.37
N SER A 59 -16.03 -5.93 10.32
CA SER A 59 -16.66 -5.70 11.64
C SER A 59 -15.73 -5.09 12.70
N CYS A 60 -14.41 -5.07 12.47
CA CYS A 60 -13.42 -4.75 13.50
C CYS A 60 -12.96 -3.28 13.53
N GLY A 61 -13.29 -2.49 12.49
CA GLY A 61 -12.81 -1.11 12.33
C GLY A 61 -13.82 -0.08 12.82
N LYS A 62 -13.88 0.17 14.14
CA LYS A 62 -14.50 1.40 14.69
C LYS A 62 -13.86 2.61 13.98
N ASP A 63 -14.67 3.40 13.29
CA ASP A 63 -14.33 4.65 12.58
C ASP A 63 -13.69 4.57 11.17
N GLY A 64 -13.93 3.51 10.38
CA GLY A 64 -14.18 3.56 8.93
C GLY A 64 -13.28 4.38 7.96
N LYS A 65 -12.14 4.92 8.39
CA LYS A 65 -11.33 5.85 7.60
C LYS A 65 -10.38 5.06 6.71
N ARG A 66 -10.81 4.83 5.46
CA ARG A 66 -10.02 4.10 4.47
C ARG A 66 -8.88 4.99 3.98
N LEU A 67 -7.65 4.50 4.08
CA LEU A 67 -6.50 5.23 3.57
C LEU A 67 -6.50 5.29 2.04
N ASN A 68 -6.29 6.49 1.51
CA ASN A 68 -6.11 6.70 0.08
C ASN A 68 -4.62 6.57 -0.30
N LYS A 69 -4.35 6.39 -1.60
CA LYS A 69 -3.00 6.16 -2.12
C LYS A 69 -2.05 7.31 -1.82
N SER A 70 -2.50 8.56 -2.01
CA SER A 70 -1.66 9.75 -1.82
C SER A 70 -1.23 9.90 -0.36
N MET A 71 -2.15 9.72 0.58
CA MET A 71 -1.85 9.76 2.01
C MET A 71 -0.83 8.69 2.40
N ILE A 72 -0.97 7.47 1.87
CA ILE A 72 0.00 6.40 2.13
C ILE A 72 1.39 6.81 1.65
N LEU A 73 1.49 7.29 0.41
CA LEU A 73 2.77 7.70 -0.18
C LEU A 73 3.41 8.87 0.58
N ASP A 74 2.62 9.87 0.98
CA ASP A 74 3.12 11.03 1.74
C ASP A 74 3.66 10.61 3.10
N VAL A 75 2.89 9.80 3.85
CA VAL A 75 3.29 9.38 5.20
C VAL A 75 4.49 8.43 5.15
N VAL A 76 4.51 7.48 4.21
CA VAL A 76 5.66 6.57 4.01
C VAL A 76 6.93 7.35 3.69
N THR A 77 6.82 8.39 2.84
CA THR A 77 7.98 9.24 2.50
C THR A 77 8.50 9.98 3.73
N LYS A 78 7.61 10.56 4.55
CA LYS A 78 7.99 11.21 5.81
C LYS A 78 8.63 10.24 6.80
N TYR A 79 8.07 9.03 6.92
CA TYR A 79 8.60 8.01 7.82
C TYR A 79 9.98 7.53 7.38
N LEU A 80 10.23 7.38 6.07
CA LEU A 80 11.55 7.05 5.56
C LEU A 80 12.59 8.11 5.91
N VAL A 81 12.24 9.39 5.80
CA VAL A 81 13.13 10.50 6.19
C VAL A 81 13.41 10.46 7.69
N HIS A 82 12.38 10.23 8.51
CA HIS A 82 12.52 10.09 9.95
C HIS A 82 13.46 8.93 10.33
N LEU A 83 13.30 7.75 9.71
CA LEU A 83 14.17 6.60 9.97
C LEU A 83 15.64 6.87 9.61
N LYS A 84 15.90 7.62 8.53
CA LYS A 84 17.27 8.03 8.16
C LYS A 84 17.89 8.93 9.22
N ASP A 85 17.16 9.95 9.64
CA ASP A 85 17.62 10.91 10.66
C ASP A 85 17.87 10.22 12.02
N GLU A 86 16.97 9.33 12.45
CA GLU A 86 17.17 8.55 13.68
C GLU A 86 18.39 7.62 13.57
N ASN A 87 18.58 6.97 12.42
CA ASN A 87 19.73 6.10 12.20
C ASN A 87 21.05 6.90 12.25
N ASP A 88 21.11 8.08 11.64
CA ASP A 88 22.29 8.96 11.68
C ASP A 88 22.60 9.41 13.12
N LYS A 89 21.58 9.74 13.91
CA LYS A 89 21.74 10.04 15.35
C LYS A 89 22.25 8.83 16.12
N HIS A 90 21.75 7.64 15.85
CA HIS A 90 22.21 6.41 16.49
C HIS A 90 23.68 6.14 16.17
N ILE A 91 24.08 6.26 14.90
CA ILE A 91 25.48 6.13 14.48
C ILE A 91 26.36 7.15 15.21
N LYS A 92 25.94 8.42 15.26
CA LYS A 92 26.70 9.46 15.94
C LYS A 92 26.89 9.15 17.44
N ARG A 93 25.83 8.69 18.12
CA ARG A 93 25.92 8.30 19.54
C ARG A 93 26.84 7.10 19.77
N ILE A 94 26.83 6.12 18.86
CA ILE A 94 27.74 4.97 18.94
C ILE A 94 29.19 5.47 18.86
N VAL A 95 29.50 6.33 17.88
CA VAL A 95 30.84 6.91 17.71
C VAL A 95 31.25 7.78 18.91
N GLU A 96 30.32 8.48 19.55
CA GLU A 96 30.61 9.28 20.76
C GLU A 96 30.87 8.42 22.01
N MET A 97 30.46 7.15 22.00
CA MET A 97 30.67 6.20 23.11
C MET A 97 31.88 5.27 22.91
N GLU A 98 32.45 5.23 21.71
CA GLU A 98 33.68 4.50 21.35
C GLU A 98 34.94 5.36 21.56
#